data_AF-A0AAV2ARY8-F1
#
_entry.id   AF-A0AAV2ARY8-F1
#
_cell.length_a   1.000
_cell.length_b   1.000
_cell.length_c   1.000
_cell.angle_alpha   90.00
_cell.angle_beta   90.00
_cell.angle_gamma   90.00
#
_symmetry.space_group_name_H-M   'P 1'
#
loop_
_entity.id
_entity.type
_entity.pdbx_description
1 polymer ?
#
loop_
_entity_poly.entity_id
_entity_poly.type
_entity_poly.pdbx_seq_one_letter_code
_entity_poly.pdbx_strand_id
1 'polypeptide(L)'
;MGVPGEDSENVLAARKVVGWYTGHPDFVNEKIDLNTDVATIIGNGNVAVDVARIFLQDLEKLKKTDISEHAYEALKKSQIKRVVMVGRRGPFQASFTIKEFRELSKLPDCHIKMPDPILGKIFESGKDLELARHKKRMLQLMTELYQKQNNLNPSEMQKCLEVTFFRTPKEIIPDKNGKIEKIIFKINEINPKDYFEKTGVRLTETDKEDILNCGLVIFLSCYRIMFKFKSLRSYLKYSEDNFAMHNL
;
A
#
# COMPACT_ATOMS: atom_id res chain seq x y z
N MET A 1 10.59 -10.88 1.97
CA MET A 1 10.45 -10.80 0.50
C MET A 1 11.38 -11.77 -0.21
N GLY A 2 12.53 -12.12 0.39
CA GLY A 2 13.52 -13.03 -0.19
C GLY A 2 14.31 -12.40 -1.32
N VAL A 3 14.44 -11.07 -1.35
CA VAL A 3 15.17 -10.34 -2.40
C VAL A 3 16.48 -9.77 -1.84
N PRO A 4 17.53 -9.61 -2.67
CA PRO A 4 18.75 -8.93 -2.25
C PRO A 4 18.45 -7.52 -1.72
N GLY A 5 19.13 -7.14 -0.64
CA GLY A 5 19.00 -5.84 0.03
C GLY A 5 17.79 -5.69 0.96
N GLU A 6 16.97 -6.72 1.18
CA GLU A 6 15.82 -6.64 2.09
C GLU A 6 16.18 -6.27 3.54
N ASP A 7 17.41 -6.51 3.95
CA ASP A 7 18.00 -6.19 5.25
C ASP A 7 18.51 -4.73 5.36
N SER A 8 18.39 -3.94 4.29
CA SER A 8 18.75 -2.51 4.30
C SER A 8 17.95 -1.74 5.35
N GLU A 9 18.53 -0.66 5.87
CA GLU A 9 17.83 0.20 6.82
C GLU A 9 16.57 0.82 6.18
N ASN A 10 15.53 0.98 6.99
CA ASN A 10 14.21 1.48 6.60
C ASN A 10 13.45 0.60 5.58
N VAL A 11 13.77 -0.69 5.55
CA VAL A 11 12.95 -1.74 4.93
C VAL A 11 12.26 -2.54 6.03
N LEU A 12 10.92 -2.46 6.10
CA LEU A 12 10.16 -2.91 7.26
C LEU A 12 9.01 -3.84 6.88
N ALA A 13 8.78 -4.87 7.69
CA ALA A 13 7.54 -5.63 7.60
C ALA A 13 6.35 -4.76 8.05
N ALA A 14 5.21 -4.84 7.35
CA ALA A 14 4.02 -4.04 7.67
C ALA A 14 3.56 -4.19 9.13
N ARG A 15 3.73 -5.37 9.74
CA ARG A 15 3.41 -5.61 11.16
C ARG A 15 4.16 -4.67 12.11
N LYS A 16 5.45 -4.38 11.83
CA LYS A 16 6.25 -3.45 12.66
C LYS A 16 5.68 -2.04 12.59
N VAL A 17 5.35 -1.57 11.39
CA VAL A 17 4.76 -0.23 11.17
C VAL A 17 3.39 -0.12 11.83
N VAL A 18 2.54 -1.15 11.70
CA VAL A 18 1.23 -1.20 12.36
C VAL A 18 1.37 -1.19 13.87
N GLY A 19 2.23 -2.05 14.42
CA GLY A 19 2.52 -2.10 15.84
C GLY A 19 3.05 -0.77 16.38
N TRP A 20 3.95 -0.13 15.63
CA TRP A 20 4.50 1.18 15.95
C TRP A 20 3.39 2.23 16.08
N TYR A 21 2.58 2.47 15.03
CA TYR A 21 1.57 3.54 15.13
C TYR A 21 0.45 3.23 16.13
N THR A 22 0.17 1.95 16.41
CA THR A 22 -0.81 1.53 17.43
C THR A 22 -0.27 1.48 18.85
N GLY A 23 1.04 1.68 19.07
CA GLY A 23 1.64 1.65 20.40
C GLY A 23 1.82 0.25 21.00
N HIS A 24 1.93 -0.79 20.16
CA HIS A 24 2.20 -2.14 20.64
C HIS A 24 3.58 -2.21 21.34
N PRO A 25 3.70 -2.79 22.54
CA PRO A 25 4.96 -2.78 23.32
C PRO A 25 6.18 -3.29 22.55
N ASP A 26 6.02 -4.38 21.78
CA ASP A 26 7.10 -4.95 20.96
C ASP A 26 7.62 -4.00 19.86
N PHE A 27 6.83 -3.02 19.45
CA PHE A 27 7.10 -2.19 18.26
C PHE A 27 7.17 -0.69 18.55
N VAL A 28 6.92 -0.26 19.79
CA VAL A 28 6.92 1.16 20.20
C VAL A 28 8.29 1.83 19.99
N ASN A 29 9.36 1.04 20.04
CA ASN A 29 10.74 1.50 19.85
C ASN A 29 11.27 1.29 18.43
N GLU A 30 10.42 0.86 17.48
CA GLU A 30 10.81 0.72 16.08
C GLU A 30 11.21 2.10 15.53
N LYS A 31 12.44 2.19 15.01
CA LYS A 31 12.97 3.41 14.41
C LYS A 31 12.58 3.46 12.94
N ILE A 32 11.48 4.13 12.64
CA ILE A 32 11.03 4.35 11.27
C ILE A 32 11.48 5.75 10.83
N ASP A 33 12.35 5.81 9.82
CA ASP A 33 12.82 7.09 9.30
C ASP A 33 11.80 7.64 8.29
N LEU A 34 11.09 8.70 8.71
CA LEU A 34 10.10 9.40 7.90
C LEU A 34 10.66 10.64 7.20
N ASN A 35 11.98 10.90 7.30
CA ASN A 35 12.67 11.98 6.59
C ASN A 35 12.99 11.55 5.15
N THR A 36 11.94 11.23 4.39
CA THR A 36 11.98 10.87 2.97
C THR A 36 10.69 11.29 2.30
N ASP A 37 10.76 11.65 1.02
CA ASP A 37 9.58 12.07 0.26
C ASP A 37 8.67 10.90 -0.16
N VAL A 38 9.22 9.69 -0.33
CA VAL A 38 8.54 8.54 -0.94
C VAL A 38 8.61 7.30 -0.05
N ALA A 39 7.44 6.76 0.28
CA ALA A 39 7.28 5.46 0.93
C ALA A 39 6.63 4.44 -0.02
N THR A 40 7.22 3.26 -0.14
CA THR A 40 6.75 2.19 -1.02
C THR A 40 6.15 1.05 -0.21
N ILE A 41 4.90 0.69 -0.47
CA ILE A 41 4.20 -0.41 0.20
C ILE A 41 4.03 -1.57 -0.79
N ILE A 42 4.63 -2.72 -0.50
CA ILE A 42 4.54 -3.91 -1.35
C ILE A 42 3.36 -4.77 -0.93
N GLY A 43 2.29 -4.66 -1.72
CA GLY A 43 1.03 -5.37 -1.59
C GLY A 43 -0.19 -4.44 -1.74
N ASN A 44 -1.31 -4.99 -2.22
CA ASN A 44 -2.58 -4.27 -2.37
C ASN A 44 -3.69 -4.91 -1.54
N GLY A 45 -3.45 -5.06 -0.23
CA GLY A 45 -4.45 -5.49 0.75
C GLY A 45 -4.97 -4.34 1.61
N ASN A 46 -5.94 -4.61 2.47
CA ASN A 46 -6.45 -3.59 3.40
C ASN A 46 -5.36 -3.05 4.34
N VAL A 47 -4.42 -3.89 4.79
CA VAL A 47 -3.27 -3.43 5.61
C VAL A 47 -2.43 -2.40 4.85
N ALA A 48 -2.23 -2.58 3.54
CA ALA A 48 -1.51 -1.59 2.73
C ALA A 48 -2.30 -0.28 2.62
N VAL A 49 -3.63 -0.36 2.50
CA VAL A 49 -4.53 0.80 2.51
C VAL A 49 -4.45 1.56 3.85
N ASP A 50 -4.43 0.84 4.97
CA ASP A 50 -4.33 1.45 6.30
C ASP A 50 -2.98 2.12 6.52
N VAL A 51 -1.88 1.46 6.15
CA VAL A 51 -0.53 2.05 6.24
C VAL A 51 -0.42 3.29 5.34
N ALA A 52 -0.95 3.23 4.10
CA ALA A 52 -0.98 4.40 3.23
C ALA A 52 -1.78 5.55 3.84
N ARG A 53 -2.92 5.24 4.49
CA ARG A 53 -3.74 6.22 5.19
C ARG A 53 -2.97 6.91 6.31
N ILE A 54 -2.17 6.19 7.08
CA ILE A 54 -1.38 6.78 8.19
C ILE A 54 -0.40 7.84 7.70
N PHE A 55 0.27 7.63 6.56
CA PHE A 55 1.20 8.63 6.02
C PHE A 55 0.50 9.77 5.28
N LEU A 56 -0.62 9.48 4.62
CA LEU A 56 -1.28 10.45 3.75
C LEU A 56 -2.36 11.29 4.45
N GLN A 57 -2.95 10.81 5.55
CA GLN A 57 -4.02 11.51 6.26
C GLN A 57 -3.56 12.84 6.84
N ASP A 58 -4.54 13.74 6.99
CA ASP A 58 -4.39 15.00 7.71
C ASP A 58 -4.09 14.77 9.21
N LEU A 59 -3.16 15.56 9.76
CA LEU A 59 -2.71 15.40 11.16
C LEU A 59 -3.83 15.68 12.17
N GLU A 60 -4.72 16.63 11.91
CA GLU A 60 -5.84 16.93 12.82
C GLU A 60 -6.87 15.80 12.84
N LYS A 61 -7.04 15.09 11.72
CA LYS A 61 -7.83 13.86 11.69
C LYS A 61 -7.15 12.72 12.43
N LEU A 62 -5.84 12.53 12.26
CA LEU A 62 -5.09 11.49 12.98
C LEU A 62 -5.10 11.70 14.48
N LYS A 63 -4.98 12.94 14.95
CA LYS A 63 -5.03 13.29 16.39
C LYS A 63 -6.34 12.86 17.09
N LYS A 64 -7.43 12.72 16.32
CA LYS A 64 -8.75 12.28 16.81
C LYS A 64 -8.93 10.76 16.80
N THR A 65 -7.88 10.01 16.44
CA THR A 65 -7.87 8.54 16.43
C THR A 65 -7.14 7.98 17.64
N ASP A 66 -7.08 6.66 17.73
CA ASP A 66 -6.32 5.86 18.68
C ASP A 66 -4.83 5.71 18.30
N ILE A 67 -4.29 6.60 17.46
CA ILE A 67 -2.87 6.63 17.15
C ILE A 67 -2.06 6.93 18.41
N SER A 68 -0.96 6.23 18.59
CA SER A 68 -0.04 6.47 19.70
C SER A 68 0.68 7.82 19.58
N GLU A 69 0.93 8.45 20.73
CA GLU A 69 1.52 9.80 20.79
C GLU A 69 2.90 9.85 20.10
N HIS A 70 3.77 8.86 20.34
CA HIS A 70 5.10 8.82 19.74
C HIS A 70 5.05 8.74 18.21
N ALA A 71 4.11 7.97 17.64
CA ALA A 71 3.94 7.88 16.20
C ALA A 71 3.34 9.16 15.62
N TYR A 72 2.38 9.78 16.33
CA TYR A 72 1.82 11.06 15.96
C TYR A 72 2.88 12.18 15.91
N GLU A 73 3.76 12.26 16.93
CA GLU A 73 4.86 13.22 16.98
C GLU A 73 5.91 12.98 15.87
N ALA A 74 6.14 11.74 15.48
CA ALA A 74 6.98 11.42 14.33
C ALA A 74 6.31 11.86 13.01
N LEU A 75 5.01 11.60 12.84
CA LEU A 75 4.26 11.96 11.64
C LEU A 75 4.17 13.48 11.44
N LYS A 76 4.14 14.28 12.51
CA LYS A 76 4.24 15.75 12.42
C LYS A 76 5.52 16.23 11.71
N LYS A 77 6.61 15.46 11.84
CA LYS A 77 7.93 15.78 11.26
C LYS A 77 8.19 15.08 9.93
N SER A 78 7.27 14.20 9.51
CA SER A 78 7.37 13.40 8.29
C SER A 78 7.53 14.29 7.06
N GLN A 79 8.41 13.88 6.15
CA GLN A 79 8.56 14.47 4.82
C GLN A 79 7.82 13.67 3.73
N ILE A 80 7.13 12.57 4.10
CA ILE A 80 6.46 11.70 3.14
C ILE A 80 5.32 12.46 2.47
N LYS A 81 5.44 12.64 1.16
CA LYS A 81 4.45 13.27 0.29
C LYS A 81 3.86 12.26 -0.70
N ARG A 82 4.61 11.21 -1.05
CA ARG A 82 4.16 10.18 -1.99
C ARG A 82 4.19 8.80 -1.34
N VAL A 83 3.08 8.09 -1.42
CA VAL A 83 3.00 6.68 -1.06
C VAL A 83 2.71 5.88 -2.32
N VAL A 84 3.54 4.87 -2.61
CA VAL A 84 3.37 3.99 -3.77
C VAL A 84 2.96 2.60 -3.28
N MET A 85 1.71 2.22 -3.53
CA MET A 85 1.22 0.87 -3.30
C MET A 85 1.49 0.01 -4.52
N VAL A 86 2.32 -1.03 -4.37
CA VAL A 86 2.80 -1.85 -5.49
C VAL A 86 2.25 -3.27 -5.41
N GLY A 87 1.61 -3.69 -6.49
CA GLY A 87 1.00 -5.00 -6.66
C GLY A 87 1.70 -5.87 -7.66
N ARG A 88 1.93 -7.12 -7.31
CA ARG A 88 2.42 -8.12 -8.27
C ARG A 88 1.39 -8.44 -9.37
N ARG A 89 0.10 -8.44 -9.05
CA ARG A 89 -1.01 -8.74 -9.97
C ARG A 89 -1.77 -7.47 -10.34
N GLY A 90 -2.85 -7.62 -11.10
CA GLY A 90 -3.70 -6.53 -11.54
C GLY A 90 -4.75 -6.06 -10.52
N PRO A 91 -5.55 -5.04 -10.90
CA PRO A 91 -6.52 -4.37 -10.04
C PRO A 91 -7.58 -5.31 -9.45
N PHE A 92 -8.06 -6.29 -10.22
CA PHE A 92 -9.11 -7.22 -9.76
C PHE A 92 -8.58 -8.37 -8.89
N GLN A 93 -7.26 -8.57 -8.88
CA GLN A 93 -6.62 -9.52 -7.98
C GLN A 93 -6.29 -8.90 -6.62
N ALA A 94 -6.22 -7.56 -6.51
CA ALA A 94 -6.00 -6.84 -5.25
C ALA A 94 -6.96 -7.27 -4.13
N SER A 95 -6.44 -7.43 -2.91
CA SER A 95 -7.19 -7.94 -1.77
C SER A 95 -7.84 -6.85 -0.92
N PHE A 96 -7.57 -5.57 -1.19
CA PHE A 96 -8.32 -4.48 -0.57
C PHE A 96 -9.79 -4.51 -0.97
N THR A 97 -10.65 -4.07 -0.07
CA THR A 97 -12.08 -3.93 -0.36
C THR A 97 -12.39 -2.60 -1.01
N ILE A 98 -13.51 -2.52 -1.74
CA ILE A 98 -13.97 -1.26 -2.33
C ILE A 98 -14.23 -0.17 -1.28
N LYS A 99 -14.69 -0.54 -0.08
CA LYS A 99 -14.96 0.41 1.01
C LYS A 99 -13.67 1.12 1.40
N GLU A 100 -12.66 0.35 1.79
CA GLU A 100 -11.38 0.88 2.26
C GLU A 100 -10.67 1.69 1.18
N PHE A 101 -10.63 1.16 -0.05
CA PHE A 101 -10.00 1.88 -1.16
C PHE A 101 -10.73 3.19 -1.51
N ARG A 102 -12.06 3.22 -1.47
CA ARG A 102 -12.87 4.42 -1.68
C ARG A 102 -12.68 5.48 -0.60
N GLU A 103 -12.51 5.05 0.65
CA GLU A 103 -12.24 5.98 1.74
C GLU A 103 -10.83 6.58 1.61
N LEU A 104 -9.84 5.76 1.29
CA LEU A 104 -8.48 6.23 0.99
C LEU A 104 -8.47 7.16 -0.23
N SER A 105 -9.31 6.89 -1.23
CA SER A 105 -9.39 7.69 -2.44
C SER A 105 -10.05 9.07 -2.27
N LYS A 106 -10.52 9.37 -1.05
CA LYS A 106 -11.20 10.63 -0.71
C LYS A 106 -10.41 11.44 0.32
N LEU A 107 -9.14 11.09 0.56
CA LEU A 107 -8.28 11.89 1.41
C LEU A 107 -8.19 13.33 0.85
N PRO A 108 -8.38 14.36 1.69
CA PRO A 108 -8.20 15.73 1.26
C PRO A 108 -6.73 15.95 0.88
N ASP A 109 -6.48 16.84 -0.08
CA ASP A 109 -5.13 17.23 -0.54
C ASP A 109 -4.21 16.07 -0.97
N CYS A 110 -4.81 14.91 -1.29
CA CYS A 110 -4.12 13.74 -1.82
C CYS A 110 -4.62 13.38 -3.23
N HIS A 111 -3.74 13.50 -4.22
CA HIS A 111 -4.00 13.01 -5.58
C HIS A 111 -3.87 11.49 -5.66
N ILE A 112 -4.57 10.85 -6.60
CA ILE A 112 -4.40 9.42 -6.88
C ILE A 112 -3.92 9.21 -8.30
N LYS A 113 -2.79 8.51 -8.43
CA LYS A 113 -2.19 8.13 -9.70
C LYS A 113 -2.24 6.62 -9.89
N MET A 114 -2.57 6.20 -11.10
CA MET A 114 -2.55 4.81 -11.55
C MET A 114 -1.75 4.75 -12.86
N PRO A 115 -0.41 4.70 -12.78
CA PRO A 115 0.47 5.02 -13.90
C PRO A 115 0.51 3.93 -14.98
N ASP A 116 0.05 2.72 -14.69
CA ASP A 116 0.19 1.59 -15.60
C ASP A 116 -0.68 1.77 -16.88
N PRO A 117 -0.07 1.88 -18.07
CA PRO A 117 -0.82 2.17 -19.30
C PRO A 117 -1.82 1.09 -19.70
N ILE A 118 -1.60 -0.16 -19.26
CA ILE A 118 -2.49 -1.30 -19.53
C ILE A 118 -3.85 -1.16 -18.84
N LEU A 119 -3.95 -0.34 -17.78
CA LEU A 119 -5.19 -0.18 -17.01
C LEU A 119 -6.33 0.37 -17.85
N GLY A 120 -6.05 1.31 -18.76
CA GLY A 120 -7.08 1.80 -19.70
C GLY A 120 -7.70 0.68 -20.51
N LYS A 121 -6.89 -0.24 -21.05
CA LYS A 121 -7.36 -1.42 -21.80
C LYS A 121 -8.15 -2.38 -20.91
N ILE A 122 -7.67 -2.64 -19.69
CA ILE A 122 -8.36 -3.50 -18.73
C ILE A 122 -9.74 -2.93 -18.39
N PHE A 123 -9.82 -1.63 -18.07
CA PHE A 123 -11.08 -1.01 -17.72
C PHE A 123 -12.06 -0.96 -18.88
N GLU A 124 -11.58 -0.71 -20.10
CA GLU A 124 -12.42 -0.77 -21.30
C GLU A 124 -13.00 -2.18 -21.50
N SER A 125 -12.15 -3.20 -21.40
CA SER A 125 -12.58 -4.61 -21.59
C SER A 125 -13.62 -5.08 -20.57
N GLY A 126 -13.78 -4.38 -19.45
CA GLY A 126 -14.72 -4.71 -18.40
C GLY A 126 -16.11 -4.09 -18.55
N LYS A 127 -16.29 -3.11 -19.44
CA LYS A 127 -17.55 -2.33 -19.53
C LYS A 127 -18.73 -3.20 -19.96
N ASP A 128 -18.51 -4.09 -20.92
CA ASP A 128 -19.56 -4.93 -21.52
C ASP A 128 -19.63 -6.33 -20.90
N LEU A 129 -18.82 -6.60 -19.87
CA LEU A 129 -18.81 -7.90 -19.20
C LEU A 129 -19.86 -7.99 -18.10
N GLU A 130 -20.54 -9.13 -18.04
CA GLU A 130 -21.38 -9.49 -16.91
C GLU A 130 -20.54 -9.94 -15.71
N LEU A 131 -20.11 -8.95 -14.93
CA LEU A 131 -19.35 -9.14 -13.70
C LEU A 131 -20.26 -9.16 -12.48
N ALA A 132 -19.85 -9.92 -11.45
CA ALA A 132 -20.46 -9.84 -10.12
C ALA A 132 -20.49 -8.39 -9.60
N ARG A 133 -21.56 -8.01 -8.90
CA ARG A 133 -21.83 -6.63 -8.44
C ARG A 133 -20.64 -5.94 -7.77
N HIS A 134 -19.89 -6.66 -6.93
CA HIS A 134 -18.73 -6.11 -6.24
C HIS A 134 -17.57 -5.77 -7.20
N LYS A 135 -17.33 -6.59 -8.24
CA LYS A 135 -16.35 -6.32 -9.30
C LYS A 135 -16.79 -5.15 -10.18
N LYS A 136 -18.07 -5.11 -10.59
CA LYS A 136 -18.66 -3.99 -11.37
C LYS A 136 -18.46 -2.65 -10.64
N ARG A 137 -18.69 -2.59 -9.32
CA ARG A 137 -18.46 -1.38 -8.52
C ARG A 137 -16.98 -1.01 -8.36
N MET A 138 -16.09 -1.99 -8.25
CA MET A 138 -14.65 -1.74 -8.18
C MET A 138 -14.13 -1.20 -9.51
N LEU A 139 -14.56 -1.81 -10.62
CA LEU A 139 -14.29 -1.34 -11.98
C LEU A 139 -14.70 0.12 -12.14
N GLN A 140 -15.95 0.46 -11.81
CA GLN A 140 -16.44 1.85 -11.88
C GLN A 140 -15.54 2.81 -11.09
N LEU A 141 -15.23 2.51 -9.83
CA LEU A 141 -14.37 3.35 -9.00
C LEU A 141 -12.98 3.55 -9.60
N MET A 142 -12.32 2.46 -10.02
CA MET A 142 -10.96 2.54 -10.58
C MET A 142 -10.94 3.26 -11.92
N THR A 143 -11.92 3.04 -12.79
CA THR A 143 -12.07 3.77 -14.05
C THR A 143 -12.24 5.27 -13.81
N GLU A 144 -13.10 5.67 -12.87
CA GLU A 144 -13.30 7.07 -12.50
C GLU A 144 -11.99 7.72 -12.01
N LEU A 145 -11.25 7.03 -11.14
CA LEU A 145 -9.98 7.54 -10.61
C LEU A 145 -8.90 7.62 -11.70
N TYR A 146 -8.78 6.59 -12.53
CA TYR A 146 -7.83 6.55 -13.65
C TYR A 146 -8.09 7.64 -14.69
N GLN A 147 -9.35 7.96 -14.98
CA GLN A 147 -9.70 9.04 -15.90
C GLN A 147 -9.43 10.42 -15.30
N LYS A 148 -9.75 10.62 -14.02
CA LYS A 148 -9.51 11.88 -13.31
C LYS A 148 -8.04 12.22 -13.15
N GLN A 149 -7.15 11.22 -13.19
CA GLN A 149 -5.73 11.43 -12.93
C GLN A 149 -5.06 12.43 -13.90
N ASN A 150 -5.54 12.51 -15.14
CA ASN A 150 -4.97 13.38 -16.19
C ASN A 150 -5.47 14.83 -16.13
N ASN A 151 -6.51 15.10 -15.35
CA ASN A 151 -7.15 16.42 -15.26
C ASN A 151 -6.66 17.23 -14.05
N LEU A 152 -5.58 16.80 -13.41
CA LEU A 152 -5.13 17.34 -12.13
C LEU A 152 -3.72 17.89 -12.27
N ASN A 153 -3.53 19.16 -11.91
CA ASN A 153 -2.21 19.76 -11.82
C ASN A 153 -1.49 19.21 -10.58
N PRO A 154 -0.34 18.52 -10.72
CA PRO A 154 0.41 18.02 -9.57
C PRO A 154 0.85 19.13 -8.60
N SER A 155 0.95 20.38 -9.07
CA SER A 155 1.28 21.55 -8.25
C SER A 155 0.17 21.97 -7.28
N GLU A 156 -1.06 21.47 -7.43
CA GLU A 156 -2.21 21.86 -6.59
C GLU A 156 -2.39 20.97 -5.35
N MET A 157 -1.76 19.79 -5.30
CA MET A 157 -1.94 18.85 -4.18
C MET A 157 -0.59 18.52 -3.51
N GLN A 158 -0.56 18.56 -2.18
CA GLN A 158 0.65 18.35 -1.39
C GLN A 158 1.05 16.88 -1.28
N LYS A 159 0.10 15.95 -1.46
CA LYS A 159 0.31 14.51 -1.32
C LYS A 159 -0.18 13.70 -2.51
N CYS A 160 0.41 12.53 -2.72
CA CYS A 160 0.08 11.61 -3.79
C CYS A 160 0.05 10.16 -3.30
N LEU A 161 -1.06 9.47 -3.59
CA LEU A 161 -1.17 8.03 -3.57
C LEU A 161 -0.97 7.50 -5.00
N GLU A 162 0.07 6.72 -5.21
CA GLU A 162 0.26 5.98 -6.44
C GLU A 162 -0.12 4.52 -6.23
N VAL A 163 -0.92 3.96 -7.13
CA VAL A 163 -1.32 2.55 -7.11
C VAL A 163 -0.81 1.89 -8.38
N THR A 164 0.27 1.14 -8.22
CA THR A 164 1.00 0.48 -9.30
C THR A 164 0.74 -1.02 -9.23
N PHE A 165 0.49 -1.63 -10.38
CA PHE A 165 0.21 -3.05 -10.54
C PHE A 165 1.28 -3.71 -11.40
N PHE A 166 1.22 -5.04 -11.49
CA PHE A 166 2.10 -5.83 -12.35
C PHE A 166 3.60 -5.61 -12.09
N ARG A 167 4.00 -5.54 -10.81
CA ARG A 167 5.40 -5.41 -10.40
C ARG A 167 5.79 -6.44 -9.35
N THR A 168 6.82 -7.24 -9.63
CA THR A 168 7.44 -8.15 -8.67
C THR A 168 8.72 -7.51 -8.14
N PRO A 169 8.93 -7.40 -6.81
CA PRO A 169 10.20 -6.92 -6.27
C PRO A 169 11.35 -7.81 -6.74
N LYS A 170 12.40 -7.21 -7.30
CA LYS A 170 13.61 -7.91 -7.75
C LYS A 170 14.75 -7.73 -6.77
N GLU A 171 15.03 -6.49 -6.40
CA GLU A 171 16.21 -6.11 -5.62
C GLU A 171 16.01 -4.75 -4.96
N ILE A 172 16.58 -4.60 -3.77
CA ILE A 172 16.68 -3.34 -3.03
C ILE A 172 18.13 -2.86 -3.10
N ILE A 173 18.31 -1.58 -3.44
CA ILE A 173 19.62 -0.95 -3.51
C ILE A 173 19.74 0.07 -2.37
N PRO A 174 20.64 -0.17 -1.39
CA PRO A 174 20.94 0.81 -0.35
C PRO A 174 21.87 1.92 -0.87
N ASP A 175 21.86 3.04 -0.16
CA ASP A 175 22.85 4.10 -0.28
C ASP A 175 24.19 3.70 0.38
N LYS A 176 25.16 4.62 0.35
CA LYS A 176 26.48 4.42 0.96
C LYS A 176 26.46 4.20 2.48
N ASN A 177 25.36 4.52 3.16
CA ASN A 177 25.19 4.37 4.60
C ASN A 177 24.37 3.12 4.96
N GLY A 178 23.91 2.35 3.97
CA GLY A 178 23.10 1.14 4.19
C GLY A 178 21.58 1.39 4.24
N LYS A 179 21.12 2.63 4.02
CA LYS A 179 19.68 2.96 3.98
C LYS A 179 19.13 2.76 2.57
N ILE A 180 17.91 2.24 2.44
CA ILE A 180 17.23 2.12 1.15
C ILE A 180 17.28 3.44 0.33
N GLU A 181 17.77 3.35 -0.91
CA GLU A 181 17.75 4.44 -1.90
C GLU A 181 16.67 4.19 -2.97
N LYS A 182 16.61 2.95 -3.47
CA LYS A 182 15.70 2.56 -4.54
C LYS A 182 15.40 1.06 -4.52
N ILE A 183 14.26 0.71 -5.10
CA ILE A 183 13.83 -0.66 -5.31
C ILE A 183 13.65 -0.90 -6.82
N ILE A 184 14.14 -2.05 -7.28
CA ILE A 184 14.00 -2.52 -8.66
C ILE A 184 12.89 -3.55 -8.69
N PHE A 185 11.97 -3.38 -9.63
CA PHE A 185 10.89 -4.33 -9.89
C PHE A 185 11.04 -4.96 -11.27
N LYS A 186 10.67 -6.23 -11.40
CA LYS A 186 10.34 -6.83 -12.68
C LYS A 186 8.90 -6.51 -13.08
N ILE A 187 8.70 -6.17 -14.35
CA ILE A 187 7.37 -5.93 -14.90
C ILE A 187 6.71 -7.26 -15.25
N ASN A 188 5.48 -7.46 -14.78
CA ASN A 188 4.68 -8.65 -15.07
C ASN A 188 3.70 -8.37 -16.21
N GLU A 189 3.37 -9.42 -16.95
CA GLU A 189 2.25 -9.47 -17.87
C GLU A 189 1.21 -10.46 -17.37
N ILE A 190 -0.04 -10.19 -17.72
CA ILE A 190 -1.20 -11.04 -17.40
C ILE A 190 -1.91 -11.35 -18.71
N ASN A 191 -2.41 -12.58 -18.85
CA ASN A 191 -3.23 -12.93 -20.00
C ASN A 191 -4.54 -12.11 -19.96
N PRO A 192 -4.99 -11.48 -21.06
CA PRO A 192 -6.23 -10.71 -21.09
C PRO A 192 -7.47 -11.47 -20.58
N LYS A 193 -7.53 -12.79 -20.79
CA LYS A 193 -8.63 -13.62 -20.28
C LYS A 193 -8.72 -13.66 -18.74
N ASP A 194 -7.60 -13.38 -18.07
CA ASP A 194 -7.46 -13.46 -16.62
C ASP A 194 -7.62 -12.10 -15.93
N TYR A 195 -7.85 -11.00 -16.68
CA TYR A 195 -7.94 -9.64 -16.11
C TYR A 195 -8.92 -9.54 -14.93
N PHE A 196 -10.06 -10.21 -15.01
CA PHE A 196 -11.12 -10.17 -14.00
C PHE A 196 -11.14 -11.40 -13.09
N GLU A 197 -10.22 -12.33 -13.26
CA GLU A 197 -10.15 -13.56 -12.45
C GLU A 197 -9.51 -13.31 -11.10
N LYS A 198 -10.10 -13.85 -10.03
CA LYS A 198 -9.59 -13.61 -8.66
C LYS A 198 -8.44 -14.53 -8.29
N THR A 199 -8.50 -15.78 -8.75
CA THR A 199 -7.60 -16.88 -8.40
C THR A 199 -7.20 -17.64 -9.66
N GLY A 200 -6.14 -18.44 -9.58
CA GLY A 200 -5.67 -19.23 -10.74
C GLY A 200 -4.93 -18.43 -11.83
N VAL A 201 -4.86 -17.11 -11.68
CA VAL A 201 -4.13 -16.21 -12.61
C VAL A 201 -2.64 -16.53 -12.61
N ARG A 202 -2.10 -16.78 -13.80
CA ARG A 202 -0.66 -16.89 -14.04
C ARG A 202 -0.14 -15.55 -14.55
N LEU A 203 1.00 -15.15 -14.00
CA LEU A 203 1.74 -13.98 -14.46
C LEU A 203 2.97 -14.45 -15.22
N THR A 204 3.29 -13.74 -16.28
CA THR A 204 4.57 -13.89 -16.99
C THR A 204 5.46 -12.74 -16.54
N GLU A 205 6.60 -13.06 -15.93
CA GLU A 205 7.60 -12.03 -15.63
C GLU A 205 8.34 -11.69 -16.93
N THR A 206 8.53 -10.41 -17.20
CA THR A 206 9.25 -9.93 -18.39
C THR A 206 10.69 -9.55 -18.03
N ASP A 207 11.54 -9.39 -19.03
CA ASP A 207 12.90 -8.87 -18.81
C ASP A 207 12.93 -7.38 -18.43
N LYS A 208 11.81 -6.67 -18.62
CA LYS A 208 11.71 -5.23 -18.34
C LYS A 208 11.72 -4.95 -16.85
N GLU A 209 12.38 -3.86 -16.50
CA GLU A 209 12.53 -3.38 -15.13
C GLU A 209 11.88 -2.02 -14.95
N ASP A 210 11.38 -1.80 -13.74
CA ASP A 210 10.86 -0.53 -13.27
C ASP A 210 11.62 -0.16 -11.99
N ILE A 211 12.18 1.05 -11.95
CA ILE A 211 13.05 1.50 -10.87
C ILE A 211 12.30 2.60 -10.11
N LEU A 212 12.13 2.41 -8.82
CA LEU A 212 11.48 3.37 -7.95
C LEU A 212 12.45 3.85 -6.86
N ASN A 213 12.80 5.13 -6.91
CA ASN A 213 13.52 5.79 -5.82
C ASN A 213 12.57 5.97 -4.63
N CYS A 214 12.98 5.51 -3.46
CA CYS A 214 12.20 5.62 -2.23
C CYS A 214 13.11 5.49 -1.01
N GLY A 215 12.80 6.23 0.06
CA GLY A 215 13.58 6.14 1.29
C GLY A 215 12.95 5.28 2.38
N LEU A 216 11.79 4.66 2.12
CA LEU A 216 11.10 3.73 3.02
C LEU A 216 10.41 2.63 2.20
N VAL A 217 10.64 1.37 2.54
CA VAL A 217 9.93 0.22 1.97
C VAL A 217 9.18 -0.52 3.08
N ILE A 218 7.91 -0.81 2.84
CA ILE A 218 7.05 -1.56 3.75
C ILE A 218 6.49 -2.76 3.01
N PHE A 219 6.77 -3.97 3.45
CA PHE A 219 6.31 -5.17 2.76
C PHE A 219 5.33 -5.97 3.60
N LEU A 220 4.30 -6.50 2.92
CA LEU A 220 3.35 -7.39 3.53
C LEU A 220 3.91 -8.81 3.47
N SER A 221 4.51 -9.28 4.56
CA SER A 221 4.87 -10.69 4.70
C SER A 221 3.59 -11.53 4.77
N CYS A 222 3.36 -12.41 3.79
CA CYS A 222 2.38 -13.49 3.92
C CYS A 222 2.85 -14.49 4.98
N TYR A 223 2.76 -14.15 6.26
CA TYR A 223 2.50 -15.20 7.25
C TYR A 223 1.07 -15.66 7.02
N ARG A 224 0.91 -16.97 6.83
CA ARG A 224 -0.36 -17.68 6.73
C ARG A 224 -1.08 -17.59 8.08
N ILE A 225 -1.54 -16.40 8.44
CA ILE A 225 -2.55 -16.20 9.47
C ILE A 225 -3.70 -15.47 8.80
N MET A 226 -4.82 -16.18 8.81
CA MET A 226 -6.09 -15.80 8.23
C MET A 226 -6.69 -14.64 9.02
N PHE A 227 -6.20 -13.43 8.80
CA PHE A 227 -6.70 -12.26 9.50
C PHE A 227 -7.73 -11.50 8.64
N LYS A 228 -9.01 -11.79 8.87
CA LYS A 228 -10.10 -10.87 8.51
C LYS A 228 -10.14 -9.74 9.54
N PHE A 229 -9.35 -8.69 9.36
CA PHE A 229 -9.50 -7.47 10.16
C PHE A 229 -10.50 -6.52 9.50
N LYS A 230 -11.49 -6.07 10.27
CA LYS A 230 -12.57 -5.18 9.81
C LYS A 230 -12.42 -3.72 10.25
N SER A 231 -11.40 -3.35 11.02
CA SER A 231 -11.06 -1.96 11.40
C SER A 231 -9.93 -1.92 12.45
N LEU A 232 -9.31 -0.74 12.66
CA LEU A 232 -8.38 -0.44 13.79
C LEU A 232 -8.95 -0.90 15.14
N ARG A 233 -10.27 -0.71 15.36
CA ARG A 233 -10.98 -1.13 16.58
C ARG A 233 -10.91 -2.64 16.86
N SER A 234 -10.76 -3.44 15.80
CA SER A 234 -10.67 -4.91 15.91
C SER A 234 -9.27 -5.36 16.34
N TYR A 235 -8.25 -4.55 16.03
CA TYR A 235 -6.86 -4.80 16.42
C TYR A 235 -6.64 -4.55 17.92
N LEU A 236 -7.18 -3.45 18.44
CA LEU A 236 -7.12 -3.14 19.89
C LEU A 236 -7.79 -4.21 20.75
N LYS A 237 -8.95 -4.73 20.33
CA LYS A 237 -9.66 -5.78 21.09
C LYS A 237 -8.90 -7.11 21.12
N TYR A 238 -8.22 -7.46 20.03
CA TYR A 238 -7.36 -8.66 19.97
C TYR A 238 -6.10 -8.53 20.85
N SER A 239 -5.56 -7.31 20.96
CA SER A 239 -4.46 -7.00 21.88
C SER A 239 -4.86 -7.20 23.34
N GLU A 240 -6.05 -6.77 23.74
CA GLU A 240 -6.59 -6.97 25.10
C GLU A 240 -6.82 -8.46 25.41
N ASP A 241 -7.39 -9.21 24.47
CA ASP A 241 -7.69 -10.64 24.65
C ASP A 241 -6.41 -11.52 24.76
N ASN A 242 -5.34 -11.17 24.05
CA ASN A 242 -4.05 -11.89 24.16
C ASN A 242 -3.25 -11.51 25.42
N PHE A 243 -3.45 -10.30 25.96
CA PHE A 243 -2.82 -9.89 27.23
C PHE A 243 -3.43 -10.63 28.43
N ALA A 244 -4.70 -11.02 28.34
CA ALA A 244 -5.40 -11.82 29.35
C ALA A 244 -4.98 -13.30 29.37
N MET A 245 -4.62 -13.87 28.20
CA MET A 245 -4.22 -15.29 28.09
C MET A 245 -2.76 -15.57 28.48
N HIS A 246 -1.92 -14.54 28.62
CA HIS A 246 -0.54 -14.68 29.10
C HIS A 246 -0.36 -14.36 30.60
N ASN A 247 -1.45 -14.04 31.30
CA ASN A 247 -1.47 -13.77 32.75
C ASN A 247 -2.42 -14.70 33.53
N LEU A 248 -2.69 -15.91 33.00
CA LEU A 248 -3.37 -17.01 33.69
C LEU A 248 -2.51 -18.27 33.65
#